data_AF-A0AAD7LCR1-F1
#
_entry.id   AF-A0AAD7LCR1-F1
#
_cell.length_a   1.000
_cell.length_b   1.000
_cell.length_c   1.000
_cell.angle_alpha   90.00
_cell.angle_beta   90.00
_cell.angle_gamma   90.00
#
_symmetry.space_group_name_H-M   'P 1'
#
loop_
_entity.id
_entity.type
_entity.pdbx_description
1 polymer ?
#
loop_
_entity_poly.entity_id
_entity_poly.type
_entity_poly.pdbx_seq_one_letter_code
_entity_poly.pdbx_strand_id
1 'polypeptide(L)'
;NLKEGSSSTRHTHSSLLISFASFHSVVSSDRKSVMAEIELKTAPADFRFPTTNQSRHCFTRYVEFHRCLAAKGEESGKCERFARYYRSLCPGEWVDRWNELRENGTFPGPL
;
A
#
# COMPACT_ATOMS: atom_id res chain seq x y z
N ASN A 1 41.89 -18.46 -14.92
CA ASN A 1 41.30 -19.38 -15.92
C ASN A 1 41.25 -20.77 -15.33
N LEU A 2 40.03 -21.21 -15.03
CA LEU A 2 39.72 -22.37 -14.20
C LEU A 2 40.22 -23.69 -14.81
N LYS A 3 40.78 -24.53 -13.93
CA LYS A 3 40.93 -25.97 -14.07
C LYS A 3 39.56 -26.62 -13.84
N GLU A 4 39.17 -27.57 -14.68
CA GLU A 4 38.24 -28.62 -14.24
C GLU A 4 38.72 -29.98 -14.71
N GLY A 5 38.74 -30.91 -13.76
CA GLY A 5 39.19 -32.27 -13.93
C GLY A 5 39.64 -32.82 -12.59
N SER A 6 38.72 -33.42 -11.84
CA SER A 6 38.85 -34.81 -11.40
C SER A 6 37.86 -35.17 -10.29
N SER A 7 37.14 -36.27 -10.53
CA SER A 7 36.78 -37.32 -9.59
C SER A 7 35.86 -37.00 -8.39
N SER A 8 34.60 -37.40 -8.56
CA SER A 8 33.88 -38.38 -7.71
C SER A 8 34.58 -38.83 -6.42
N THR A 9 33.94 -38.59 -5.27
CA THR A 9 33.72 -39.62 -4.22
C THR A 9 32.69 -39.15 -3.20
N ARG A 10 31.89 -40.11 -2.72
CA ARG A 10 30.68 -39.95 -1.92
C ARG A 10 30.97 -39.81 -0.42
N HIS A 11 30.17 -38.96 0.21
CA HIS A 11 29.62 -39.00 1.58
C HIS A 11 30.50 -39.44 2.77
N THR A 12 30.73 -38.50 3.69
CA THR A 12 30.54 -38.75 5.13
C THR A 12 29.84 -37.55 5.78
N HIS A 13 28.63 -37.81 6.24
CA HIS A 13 27.66 -36.90 6.83
C HIS A 13 27.99 -36.70 8.32
N SER A 14 28.96 -35.84 8.67
CA SER A 14 29.32 -35.68 10.10
C SER A 14 30.08 -34.38 10.47
N SER A 15 29.75 -33.22 9.90
CA SER A 15 30.44 -31.97 10.28
C SER A 15 29.63 -30.67 10.19
N LEU A 16 28.32 -30.69 9.98
CA LEU A 16 27.50 -29.47 9.79
C LEU A 16 26.58 -29.12 10.96
N LEU A 17 26.91 -29.53 12.20
CA LEU A 17 26.10 -29.16 13.38
C LEU A 17 26.59 -27.91 14.12
N ILE A 18 27.73 -27.30 13.75
CA ILE A 18 28.31 -26.19 14.52
C ILE A 18 27.93 -24.80 13.97
N SER A 19 27.43 -24.68 12.73
CA SER A 19 27.06 -23.37 12.16
C SER A 19 25.60 -22.93 12.35
N PHE A 20 24.71 -23.78 12.89
CA PHE A 20 23.29 -23.42 13.01
C PHE A 20 22.97 -22.61 14.29
N ALA A 21 23.82 -22.67 15.32
CA ALA A 21 23.52 -22.11 16.63
C ALA A 21 23.62 -20.57 16.72
N SER A 22 24.27 -19.92 15.76
CA SER A 22 24.50 -18.46 15.81
C SER A 22 23.46 -17.62 15.05
N PHE A 23 22.58 -18.24 14.25
CA PHE A 23 21.55 -17.53 13.48
C PHE A 23 20.22 -17.36 14.24
N HIS A 24 20.04 -18.07 15.35
CA HIS A 24 18.78 -18.09 16.11
C HIS A 24 18.60 -16.95 17.12
N SER A 25 19.59 -16.07 17.31
CA SER A 25 19.53 -15.05 18.37
C SER A 25 19.03 -13.66 17.95
N VAL A 26 18.64 -13.43 16.67
CA VAL A 26 18.25 -12.09 16.17
C VAL A 26 16.79 -11.97 15.69
N VAL A 27 15.85 -12.72 16.27
CA VAL A 27 14.42 -12.37 16.12
C VAL A 27 13.80 -12.26 17.51
N SER A 28 14.22 -11.21 18.21
CA SER A 28 13.44 -10.62 19.30
C SER A 28 13.12 -9.19 18.88
N SER A 29 11.97 -9.01 18.25
CA SER A 29 11.35 -7.69 18.15
C SER A 29 9.84 -7.87 18.08
N ASP A 30 9.19 -7.39 19.14
CA ASP A 30 7.76 -7.33 19.42
C ASP A 30 6.80 -7.64 18.26
N ARG A 31 6.33 -8.89 18.21
CA ARG A 31 5.02 -9.20 17.62
C ARG A 31 3.94 -8.77 18.61
N LYS A 32 3.69 -7.46 18.73
CA LYS A 32 2.43 -6.96 19.31
C LYS A 32 1.30 -7.28 18.33
N SER A 33 0.78 -8.49 18.42
CA SER A 33 -0.47 -8.89 17.79
C SER A 33 -1.61 -8.17 18.48
N VAL A 34 -1.80 -6.88 18.19
CA VAL A 34 -3.09 -6.24 18.40
C VAL A 34 -4.06 -6.93 17.45
N MET A 35 -4.95 -7.75 18.02
CA MET A 35 -6.20 -8.14 17.37
C MET A 35 -7.05 -6.87 17.27
N ALA A 36 -6.64 -5.95 16.40
CA ALA A 36 -7.52 -4.87 15.98
C ALA A 36 -8.70 -5.56 15.30
N GLU A 37 -9.88 -5.42 15.90
CA GLU A 37 -11.13 -5.82 15.28
C GLU A 37 -11.18 -5.15 13.90
N ILE A 38 -11.01 -5.94 12.85
CA ILE A 38 -10.98 -5.44 11.47
C ILE A 38 -12.40 -5.04 11.13
N GLU A 39 -12.74 -3.78 11.38
CA GLU A 39 -14.04 -3.25 11.00
C GLU A 39 -14.08 -3.09 9.48
N LEU A 40 -14.75 -4.03 8.80
CA LEU A 40 -14.94 -4.03 7.35
C LEU A 40 -15.93 -2.94 6.94
N LYS A 41 -15.44 -1.70 6.82
CA LYS A 41 -16.17 -0.56 6.28
C LYS A 41 -15.57 -0.10 4.95
N THR A 42 -16.43 0.23 4.01
CA THR A 42 -16.07 0.80 2.71
C THR A 42 -16.86 2.09 2.44
N ALA A 43 -16.59 2.75 1.33
CA ALA A 43 -17.32 3.93 0.89
C ALA A 43 -18.82 3.60 0.72
N PRO A 44 -19.73 4.44 1.23
CA PRO A 44 -21.17 4.24 1.06
C PRO A 44 -21.59 4.44 -0.40
N ALA A 45 -22.72 3.85 -0.77
CA ALA A 45 -23.34 4.10 -2.07
C ALA A 45 -23.72 5.59 -2.22
N ASP A 46 -23.37 6.19 -3.36
CA ASP A 46 -23.71 7.57 -3.70
C ASP A 46 -24.74 7.56 -4.83
N PHE A 47 -25.97 7.98 -4.53
CA PHE A 47 -27.08 7.99 -5.48
C PHE A 47 -26.85 8.91 -6.70
N ARG A 48 -25.86 9.82 -6.64
CA ARG A 48 -25.45 10.63 -7.79
C ARG A 48 -24.80 9.79 -8.90
N PHE A 49 -24.32 8.59 -8.58
CA PHE A 49 -23.63 7.69 -9.49
C PHE A 49 -24.30 6.30 -9.53
N PRO A 50 -25.52 6.17 -10.10
CA PRO A 50 -26.29 4.92 -10.09
C PRO A 50 -25.81 3.88 -11.12
N THR A 51 -24.88 4.25 -12.00
CA THR A 51 -24.42 3.35 -13.08
C THR A 51 -23.28 2.45 -12.59
N THR A 52 -23.06 1.33 -13.28
CA THR A 52 -21.96 0.40 -12.97
C THR A 52 -20.57 1.03 -13.15
N ASN A 53 -20.44 2.06 -13.99
CA ASN A 53 -19.17 2.74 -14.21
C ASN A 53 -18.84 3.74 -13.09
N GLN A 54 -17.97 3.32 -12.16
CA GLN A 54 -17.57 4.11 -10.99
C GLN A 54 -16.45 5.13 -11.24
N SER A 55 -16.00 5.30 -12.50
CA SER A 55 -14.88 6.20 -12.82
C SER A 55 -15.13 7.65 -12.39
N ARG A 56 -16.35 8.15 -12.62
CA ARG A 56 -16.76 9.50 -12.20
C ARG A 56 -16.89 9.61 -10.69
N HIS A 57 -17.37 8.57 -10.03
CA HIS A 57 -17.47 8.53 -8.57
C HIS A 57 -16.10 8.60 -7.91
N CYS A 58 -15.14 7.78 -8.37
CA CYS A 58 -13.74 7.83 -7.94
C CYS A 58 -13.15 9.24 -8.12
N PHE A 59 -13.23 9.81 -9.33
CA PHE A 59 -12.68 11.13 -9.61
C PHE A 59 -13.29 12.23 -8.73
N THR A 60 -14.61 12.21 -8.53
CA THR A 60 -15.27 13.17 -7.65
C THR A 60 -14.78 13.06 -6.20
N ARG A 61 -14.60 11.85 -5.66
CA ARG A 61 -14.08 11.68 -4.28
C ARG A 61 -12.64 12.15 -4.13
N TYR A 62 -11.79 11.89 -5.13
CA TYR A 62 -10.42 12.39 -5.15
C TYR A 62 -10.37 13.92 -5.12
N VAL A 63 -11.16 14.58 -5.96
CA VAL A 63 -11.25 16.04 -6.01
C VAL A 63 -11.85 16.62 -4.72
N GLU A 64 -12.91 16.02 -4.16
CA GLU A 64 -13.51 16.44 -2.88
C GLU A 64 -12.50 16.40 -1.73
N PHE A 65 -11.63 15.39 -1.68
CA PHE A 65 -10.57 15.29 -0.68
C PHE A 65 -9.58 16.45 -0.79
N HIS A 66 -9.06 16.72 -1.99
CA HIS A 66 -8.06 17.78 -2.17
C HIS A 66 -8.63 19.19 -2.00
N ARG A 67 -9.89 19.42 -2.40
CA ARG A 67 -10.62 20.64 -2.06
C ARG A 67 -10.78 20.83 -0.55
N CYS A 68 -11.07 19.74 0.18
CA CYS A 68 -11.18 19.78 1.62
C CYS A 68 -9.85 20.17 2.27
N LEU A 69 -8.75 19.60 1.79
CA LEU A 69 -7.40 19.96 2.25
C LEU A 69 -7.07 21.43 1.98
N ALA A 70 -7.37 21.93 0.78
CA ALA A 70 -7.13 23.33 0.42
C ALA A 70 -7.96 24.32 1.26
N ALA A 71 -9.21 23.97 1.57
CA ALA A 71 -10.11 24.86 2.31
C ALA A 71 -9.95 24.82 3.83
N LYS A 72 -9.60 23.66 4.41
CA LYS A 72 -9.67 23.44 5.88
C LYS A 72 -8.32 23.12 6.52
N GLY A 73 -7.30 22.77 5.72
CA GLY A 73 -6.06 22.20 6.24
C GLY A 73 -6.24 20.78 6.78
N GLU A 74 -5.11 20.09 6.96
CA GLU A 74 -5.06 18.68 7.39
C GLU A 74 -5.57 18.45 8.83
N GLU A 75 -5.52 19.50 9.66
CA GLU A 75 -5.79 19.52 11.11
C GLU A 75 -7.21 19.09 11.52
N SER A 76 -8.19 19.20 10.63
CA SER A 76 -9.60 19.07 11.05
C SER A 76 -10.11 17.64 11.16
N GLY A 77 -9.37 16.63 10.67
CA GLY A 77 -9.80 15.21 10.59
C GLY A 77 -11.05 14.96 9.72
N LYS A 78 -11.76 16.02 9.32
CA LYS A 78 -12.98 15.99 8.49
C LYS A 78 -12.68 15.54 7.06
N CYS A 79 -11.46 15.77 6.59
CA CYS A 79 -11.02 15.36 5.26
C CYS A 79 -10.63 13.87 5.19
N GLU A 80 -10.28 13.24 6.32
CA GLU A 80 -9.88 11.82 6.40
C GLU A 80 -11.00 10.88 5.91
N ARG A 81 -12.26 11.27 6.10
CA ARG A 81 -13.40 10.51 5.56
C ARG A 81 -13.35 10.41 4.03
N PHE A 82 -13.04 11.51 3.35
CA PHE A 82 -12.91 11.51 1.89
C PHE A 82 -11.66 10.74 1.46
N ALA A 83 -10.61 10.77 2.28
CA ALA A 83 -9.40 10.01 2.04
C ALA A 83 -9.67 8.50 1.99
N ARG A 84 -10.44 7.99 2.95
CA ARG A 84 -10.89 6.59 2.95
C ARG A 84 -11.72 6.26 1.72
N TYR A 85 -12.62 7.15 1.30
CA TYR A 85 -13.52 6.88 0.18
C TYR A 85 -12.80 6.77 -1.17
N TYR A 86 -11.92 7.71 -1.51
CA TYR A 86 -11.21 7.61 -2.79
C TYR A 86 -10.24 6.43 -2.80
N ARG A 87 -9.59 6.09 -1.67
CA ARG A 87 -8.72 4.92 -1.55
C ARG A 87 -9.47 3.58 -1.77
N SER A 88 -10.75 3.51 -1.39
CA SER A 88 -11.57 2.32 -1.60
C SER A 88 -12.19 2.22 -3.01
N LEU A 89 -12.39 3.35 -3.70
CA LEU A 89 -13.08 3.40 -4.99
C LEU A 89 -12.13 3.45 -6.19
N CYS A 90 -10.97 4.09 -6.03
CA CYS A 90 -10.06 4.36 -7.13
C CYS A 90 -9.00 3.27 -7.30
N PRO A 91 -8.66 2.88 -8.54
CA PRO A 91 -7.44 2.12 -8.80
C PRO A 91 -6.21 2.92 -8.33
N GLY A 92 -5.23 2.25 -7.72
CA GLY A 92 -3.99 2.89 -7.24
C GLY A 92 -3.27 3.65 -8.35
N GLU A 93 -3.12 3.04 -9.52
CA GLU A 93 -2.48 3.65 -10.71
C GLU A 93 -3.11 5.01 -11.09
N TRP A 94 -4.42 5.16 -10.96
CA TRP A 94 -5.09 6.41 -11.30
C TRP A 94 -4.77 7.51 -10.29
N VAL A 95 -4.74 7.15 -9.01
CA VAL A 95 -4.38 8.05 -7.92
C VAL A 95 -2.95 8.52 -8.08
N ASP A 96 -2.02 7.61 -8.36
CA ASP A 96 -0.60 7.91 -8.53
C ASP A 96 -0.38 8.88 -9.70
N ARG A 97 -0.96 8.58 -10.87
CA ARG A 97 -0.89 9.48 -12.03
C ARG A 97 -1.51 10.86 -11.74
N TRP A 98 -2.61 10.93 -11.01
CA TRP A 98 -3.20 12.22 -10.65
C TRP A 98 -2.36 12.99 -9.64
N ASN A 99 -1.66 12.30 -8.73
CA ASN A 99 -0.72 12.93 -7.81
C ASN A 99 0.46 13.55 -8.57
N GLU A 100 1.06 12.83 -9.52
CA GLU A 100 2.12 13.36 -10.39
C GLU A 100 1.66 14.60 -11.17
N LEU A 101 0.48 14.53 -11.80
CA LEU A 101 -0.09 15.67 -12.53
C LEU A 101 -0.34 16.87 -11.64
N ARG A 102 -0.63 16.66 -10.35
CA ARG A 102 -0.84 17.74 -9.37
C ARG A 102 0.46 18.35 -8.90
N GLU A 103 1.47 17.54 -8.63
CA GLU A 103 2.82 18.01 -8.30
C GLU A 103 3.43 18.80 -9.46
N ASN A 104 3.15 18.39 -10.70
CA ASN A 104 3.56 19.10 -11.91
C ASN A 104 2.66 20.31 -12.25
N GLY A 105 1.57 20.55 -11.53
CA GLY A 105 0.64 21.66 -11.78
C GLY A 105 -0.20 21.54 -13.06
N THR A 106 -0.23 20.37 -13.70
CA THR A 106 -0.94 20.10 -14.97
C THR A 106 -2.24 19.31 -14.78
N PHE A 107 -2.80 19.32 -13.57
CA PHE A 107 -4.02 18.57 -13.29
C PHE A 107 -5.25 19.22 -13.95
N PRO A 108 -6.02 18.50 -14.80
CA PRO A 108 -7.14 19.06 -15.55
C PRO A 108 -8.42 19.23 -14.74
N GLY A 109 -8.44 18.78 -13.48
CA GLY A 109 -9.61 18.81 -12.62
C GLY A 109 -9.66 20.05 -11.72
N PRO A 110 -10.85 20.43 -11.24
CA PRO A 110 -11.02 21.63 -10.43
C PRO A 110 -10.64 21.36 -8.96
N LEU A 111 -9.40 21.68 -8.56
CA LEU A 111 -8.90 21.56 -7.19
C LEU A 111 -9.21 22.78 -6.33
#